data_AF-A0A3M1IQ95-F1
#
_entry.id   AF-A0A3M1IQ95-F1
#
_cell.length_a   1.000
_cell.length_b   1.000
_cell.length_c   1.000
_cell.angle_alpha   90.00
_cell.angle_beta   90.00
_cell.angle_gamma   90.00
#
_symmetry.space_group_name_H-M   'P 1'
#
loop_
_entity.id
_entity.type
_entity.pdbx_description
1 polymer ?
#
loop_
_entity_poly.entity_id
_entity_poly.type
_entity_poly.pdbx_seq_one_letter_code
_entity_poly.pdbx_strand_id
1 'polypeptide(L)'
;MFIDNCLLEVAAGTRIYVHGGIAQNELLGVFNDGFLFTLPNGRIHFAGTLEEPIIVQGDRLEAGFQELPGQWLGIVIGRESRGNLVEHTIIKNSQFGIYADSASELRLRNTIIHTTSSSALLGIHSEIQAENCLFYDNAANAVQFLHGGDYQLDHCTTASYGVDASALALSNFQCYNDDCTENSVYRLRATFRNSIFAGSRRDEIIMQDAFERMEPEFWQLDMDHCLVKVDQLLTGSNGRYSDFFSTYCLDCFNADQDDPLFADIGENDYHLDTLSVAQNRGLVIPSLPLDLEGTPRDEMPDIGCYERVD
;
A
#
# COMPACT_ATOMS: atom_id res chain seq x y z
N MET A 1 -7.04 3.03 21.00
CA MET A 1 -5.89 3.48 21.82
C MET A 1 -5.29 4.73 21.20
N PHE A 2 -5.09 5.78 21.98
CA PHE A 2 -4.37 6.99 21.55
C PHE A 2 -2.92 6.96 22.06
N ILE A 3 -1.98 7.33 21.20
CA ILE A 3 -0.57 7.54 21.50
C ILE A 3 -0.34 9.04 21.40
N ASP A 4 -0.26 9.72 22.55
CA ASP A 4 -0.31 11.19 22.60
C ASP A 4 1.08 11.86 22.48
N ASN A 5 1.91 11.70 23.53
CA ASN A 5 3.22 12.33 23.61
C ASN A 5 4.28 11.31 24.06
N CYS A 6 4.26 10.14 23.42
CA CYS A 6 5.17 9.05 23.69
C CYS A 6 5.46 8.21 22.44
N LEU A 7 6.47 7.36 22.55
CA LEU A 7 6.73 6.27 21.62
C LEU A 7 6.06 5.00 22.15
N LEU A 8 5.18 4.40 21.34
CA LEU A 8 4.76 3.02 21.52
C LEU A 8 5.77 2.11 20.82
N GLU A 9 6.61 1.46 21.60
CA GLU A 9 7.58 0.48 21.12
C GLU A 9 7.01 -0.93 21.32
N VAL A 10 6.89 -1.68 20.23
CA VAL A 10 6.38 -3.06 20.23
C VAL A 10 7.51 -3.98 19.80
N ALA A 11 7.85 -4.92 20.67
CA ALA A 11 8.93 -5.87 20.45
C ALA A 11 8.53 -7.01 19.51
N ALA A 12 9.52 -7.63 18.88
CA ALA A 12 9.38 -8.81 18.04
C ALA A 12 8.54 -9.93 18.69
N GLY A 13 7.80 -10.66 17.86
CA GLY A 13 6.92 -11.76 18.27
C GLY A 13 5.64 -11.35 18.99
N THR A 14 5.42 -10.05 19.21
CA THR A 14 4.21 -9.56 19.88
C THR A 14 2.96 -9.80 19.04
N ARG A 15 1.89 -10.28 19.68
CA ARG A 15 0.55 -10.36 19.09
C ARG A 15 -0.36 -9.32 19.73
N ILE A 16 -0.84 -8.37 18.91
CA ILE A 16 -1.79 -7.34 19.30
C ILE A 16 -3.18 -7.77 18.81
N TYR A 17 -4.10 -7.93 19.76
CA TYR A 17 -5.50 -8.23 19.49
C TYR A 17 -6.34 -7.00 19.77
N VAL A 18 -7.02 -6.50 18.74
CA VAL A 18 -7.79 -5.26 18.80
C VAL A 18 -9.28 -5.60 18.84
N HIS A 19 -9.94 -5.18 19.90
CA HIS A 19 -11.40 -5.19 19.95
C HIS A 19 -11.93 -3.99 19.17
N GLY A 20 -12.73 -4.26 18.14
CA GLY A 20 -13.45 -3.22 17.41
C GLY A 20 -14.97 -3.41 17.50
N GLY A 21 -15.67 -2.70 16.62
CA GLY A 21 -17.13 -2.69 16.59
C GLY A 21 -17.66 -1.29 16.30
N ILE A 22 -18.98 -1.14 16.36
CA ILE A 22 -19.64 0.15 16.18
C ILE A 22 -19.77 0.83 17.54
N ALA A 23 -19.16 2.00 17.68
CA ALA A 23 -19.29 2.86 18.84
C ALA A 23 -20.11 4.11 18.51
N GLN A 24 -20.65 4.75 19.53
CA GLN A 24 -21.39 6.00 19.40
C GLN A 24 -21.05 6.96 20.53
N ASN A 25 -20.79 8.23 20.20
CA ASN A 25 -20.72 9.30 21.19
C ASN A 25 -21.24 10.63 20.62
N GLU A 26 -21.42 11.64 21.48
CA GLU A 26 -21.97 12.95 21.09
C GLU A 26 -21.04 13.76 20.16
N LEU A 27 -19.74 13.51 20.20
CA LEU A 27 -18.73 14.27 19.45
C LEU A 27 -18.52 13.74 18.02
N LEU A 28 -18.44 12.42 17.88
CA LEU A 28 -18.08 11.72 16.65
C LEU A 28 -19.28 11.05 15.98
N GLY A 29 -20.46 11.07 16.61
CA GLY A 29 -21.62 10.33 16.13
C GLY A 29 -21.38 8.82 16.23
N VAL A 30 -21.80 8.08 15.19
CA VAL A 30 -21.57 6.64 15.06
C VAL A 30 -20.29 6.41 14.26
N PHE A 31 -19.36 5.63 14.80
CA PHE A 31 -18.07 5.36 14.18
C PHE A 31 -17.60 3.92 14.44
N ASN A 32 -16.67 3.43 13.63
CA ASN A 32 -16.01 2.16 13.86
C ASN A 32 -14.87 2.34 14.87
N ASP A 33 -14.89 1.57 15.95
CA ASP A 33 -13.87 1.55 17.00
C ASP A 33 -12.79 0.48 16.72
N GLY A 34 -11.83 0.37 17.63
CA GLY A 34 -10.70 -0.55 17.53
C GLY A 34 -9.62 0.06 16.67
N PHE A 35 -8.87 1.02 17.21
CA PHE A 35 -7.78 1.66 16.49
C PHE A 35 -6.54 1.86 17.35
N LEU A 36 -5.39 2.02 16.69
CA LEU A 36 -4.19 2.60 17.26
C LEU A 36 -3.99 3.95 16.58
N PHE A 37 -4.06 5.05 17.33
CA PHE A 37 -4.06 6.40 16.76
C PHE A 37 -2.94 7.24 17.37
N THR A 38 -2.01 7.73 16.54
CA THR A 38 -0.99 8.68 17.00
C THR A 38 -1.47 10.12 16.89
N LEU A 39 -1.26 10.91 17.95
CA LEU A 39 -1.39 12.37 17.91
C LEU A 39 -0.06 13.00 17.45
N PRO A 40 0.03 14.32 17.19
CA PRO A 40 1.21 14.94 16.55
C PRO A 40 2.57 14.62 17.19
N ASN A 41 2.61 14.38 18.51
CA ASN A 41 3.85 14.05 19.23
C ASN A 41 4.00 12.56 19.56
N GLY A 42 3.02 11.75 19.19
CA GLY A 42 2.96 10.31 19.42
C GLY A 42 3.58 9.55 18.26
N ARG A 43 4.22 8.42 18.55
CA ARG A 43 4.89 7.59 17.54
C ARG A 43 4.63 6.12 17.79
N ILE A 44 4.61 5.33 16.71
CA ILE A 44 4.58 3.87 16.78
C ILE A 44 5.86 3.34 16.15
N HIS A 45 6.58 2.49 16.88
CA HIS A 45 7.65 1.62 16.36
C HIS A 45 7.29 0.16 16.62
N PHE A 46 6.94 -0.54 15.54
CA PHE A 46 6.82 -2.00 15.55
C PHE A 46 8.12 -2.58 15.03
N ALA A 47 8.90 -3.16 15.95
CA ALA A 47 10.24 -3.70 15.69
C ALA A 47 10.19 -5.23 15.65
N GLY A 48 9.46 -5.77 14.67
CA GLY A 48 9.46 -7.21 14.39
C GLY A 48 10.80 -7.68 13.83
N THR A 49 10.98 -8.99 13.71
CA THR A 49 12.05 -9.58 12.90
C THR A 49 11.47 -10.60 11.93
N LEU A 50 12.29 -11.04 10.96
CA LEU A 50 11.91 -12.10 10.03
C LEU A 50 11.42 -13.36 10.76
N GLU A 51 12.09 -13.77 11.83
CA GLU A 51 11.76 -14.97 12.59
C GLU A 51 10.61 -14.75 13.58
N GLU A 52 10.46 -13.52 14.09
CA GLU A 52 9.48 -13.15 15.11
C GLU A 52 8.68 -11.92 14.66
N PRO A 53 7.80 -12.06 13.65
CA PRO A 53 6.99 -10.96 13.17
C PRO A 53 5.98 -10.52 14.23
N ILE A 54 5.67 -9.23 14.24
CA ILE A 54 4.55 -8.70 15.02
C ILE A 54 3.26 -8.98 14.27
N ILE A 55 2.19 -9.39 14.98
CA ILE A 55 0.88 -9.62 14.37
C ILE A 55 -0.14 -8.68 15.00
N VAL A 56 -0.82 -7.89 14.19
CA VAL A 56 -1.92 -7.01 14.61
C VAL A 56 -3.21 -7.45 13.91
N GLN A 57 -4.18 -7.88 14.71
CA GLN A 57 -5.43 -8.46 14.20
C GLN A 57 -6.62 -8.23 15.14
N GLY A 58 -7.82 -8.58 14.67
CA GLY A 58 -9.02 -8.58 15.51
C GLY A 58 -8.95 -9.61 16.65
N ASP A 59 -9.76 -9.42 17.69
CA ASP A 59 -9.81 -10.33 18.84
C ASP A 59 -10.71 -11.56 18.64
N ARG A 60 -11.36 -11.69 17.47
CA ARG A 60 -12.19 -12.85 17.08
C ARG A 60 -11.35 -13.93 16.41
N LEU A 61 -10.80 -14.84 17.22
CA LEU A 61 -9.85 -15.87 16.79
C LEU A 61 -10.50 -17.18 16.32
N GLU A 62 -11.83 -17.28 16.42
CA GLU A 62 -12.56 -18.47 15.99
C GLU A 62 -12.38 -18.68 14.48
N ALA A 63 -12.35 -19.95 14.02
CA ALA A 63 -12.01 -20.30 12.64
C ALA A 63 -12.81 -19.53 11.58
N GLY A 64 -14.09 -19.25 11.82
CA GLY A 64 -14.94 -18.49 10.89
C GLY A 64 -14.65 -16.99 10.82
N PHE A 65 -13.79 -16.46 11.68
CA PHE A 65 -13.43 -15.03 11.75
C PHE A 65 -11.96 -14.77 11.39
N GLN A 66 -11.13 -15.82 11.22
CA GLN A 66 -9.70 -15.63 10.98
C GLN A 66 -9.39 -14.80 9.73
N GLU A 67 -10.20 -14.93 8.69
CA GLU A 67 -10.07 -14.17 7.44
C GLU A 67 -11.27 -13.25 7.18
N LEU A 68 -11.98 -12.80 8.24
CA LEU A 68 -13.03 -11.80 8.08
C LEU A 68 -12.46 -10.37 8.22
N PRO A 69 -12.63 -9.50 7.22
CA PRO A 69 -12.16 -8.12 7.29
C PRO A 69 -13.07 -7.23 8.14
N GLY A 70 -12.61 -6.02 8.50
CA GLY A 70 -13.43 -4.99 9.14
C GLY A 70 -13.78 -5.23 10.61
N GLN A 71 -13.01 -6.07 11.33
CA GLN A 71 -13.23 -6.35 12.75
C GLN A 71 -12.81 -5.20 13.67
N TRP A 72 -11.87 -4.37 13.21
CA TRP A 72 -11.36 -3.19 13.89
C TRP A 72 -11.04 -2.11 12.85
N LEU A 73 -10.98 -0.85 13.26
CA LEU A 73 -10.80 0.28 12.33
C LEU A 73 -9.46 0.21 11.59
N GLY A 74 -8.33 0.09 12.31
CA GLY A 74 -6.99 0.09 11.73
C GLY A 74 -5.97 0.91 12.53
N ILE A 75 -4.78 1.07 11.97
CA ILE A 75 -3.74 1.95 12.53
C ILE A 75 -3.84 3.30 11.85
N VAL A 76 -3.95 4.37 12.65
CA VAL A 76 -4.00 5.75 12.16
C VAL A 76 -2.74 6.48 12.60
N ILE A 77 -1.93 6.87 11.62
CA ILE A 77 -0.85 7.83 11.80
C ILE A 77 -1.47 9.21 11.63
N GLY A 78 -1.83 9.83 12.74
CA GLY A 78 -2.60 11.08 12.72
C GLY A 78 -1.76 12.27 12.24
N ARG A 79 -2.47 13.36 11.95
CA ARG A 79 -1.89 14.62 11.47
C ARG A 79 -0.61 15.00 12.20
N GLU A 80 0.42 15.35 11.42
CA GLU A 80 1.74 15.79 11.88
C GLU A 80 2.54 14.75 12.69
N SER A 81 2.05 13.52 12.86
CA SER A 81 2.80 12.44 13.52
C SER A 81 3.94 11.96 12.64
N ARG A 82 5.19 12.17 13.07
CA ARG A 82 6.39 11.87 12.27
C ARG A 82 7.31 10.84 12.91
N GLY A 83 8.11 10.16 12.08
CA GLY A 83 9.06 9.15 12.51
C GLY A 83 8.42 7.84 12.98
N ASN A 84 7.29 7.45 12.39
CA ASN A 84 6.65 6.15 12.64
C ASN A 84 7.34 5.04 11.82
N LEU A 85 7.46 3.86 12.40
CA LEU A 85 8.13 2.71 11.81
C LEU A 85 7.30 1.45 12.05
N VAL A 86 7.07 0.70 10.99
CA VAL A 86 6.47 -0.63 11.04
C VAL A 86 7.37 -1.57 10.26
N GLU A 87 7.99 -2.51 10.96
CA GLU A 87 8.97 -3.43 10.42
C GLU A 87 8.61 -4.87 10.79
N HIS A 88 8.70 -5.80 9.84
CA HIS A 88 8.38 -7.22 10.02
C HIS A 88 7.04 -7.44 10.76
N THR A 89 5.98 -6.86 10.20
CA THR A 89 4.65 -6.89 10.81
C THR A 89 3.63 -7.49 9.85
N ILE A 90 2.68 -8.25 10.38
CA ILE A 90 1.47 -8.69 9.68
C ILE A 90 0.28 -7.94 10.28
N ILE A 91 -0.45 -7.20 9.44
CA ILE A 91 -1.65 -6.45 9.84
C ILE A 91 -2.84 -7.04 9.09
N LYS A 92 -3.87 -7.48 9.82
CA LYS A 92 -5.05 -8.07 9.18
C LYS A 92 -6.38 -7.86 9.91
N ASN A 93 -7.46 -8.23 9.23
CA ASN A 93 -8.85 -8.16 9.69
C ASN A 93 -9.35 -6.74 10.00
N SER A 94 -8.70 -5.70 9.49
CA SER A 94 -9.06 -4.31 9.77
C SER A 94 -10.00 -3.72 8.71
N GLN A 95 -10.51 -2.51 8.94
CA GLN A 95 -11.18 -1.74 7.89
C GLN A 95 -10.15 -1.19 6.92
N PHE A 96 -9.15 -0.46 7.41
CA PHE A 96 -7.93 -0.15 6.67
C PHE A 96 -6.72 -0.69 7.44
N GLY A 97 -5.65 -1.08 6.75
CA GLY A 97 -4.43 -1.54 7.43
C GLY A 97 -3.76 -0.40 8.18
N ILE A 98 -3.24 0.57 7.41
CA ILE A 98 -2.66 1.80 7.93
C ILE A 98 -3.19 3.00 7.15
N TYR A 99 -3.67 4.01 7.88
CA TYR A 99 -4.05 5.32 7.37
C TYR A 99 -3.07 6.38 7.89
N ALA A 100 -2.28 6.98 6.99
CA ALA A 100 -1.36 8.08 7.29
C ALA A 100 -1.91 9.41 6.77
N ASP A 101 -2.24 10.29 7.72
CA ASP A 101 -3.01 11.52 7.50
C ASP A 101 -2.15 12.79 7.67
N SER A 102 -2.26 13.70 6.71
CA SER A 102 -1.93 15.13 6.82
C SER A 102 -0.57 15.44 7.46
N ALA A 103 0.48 15.50 6.65
CA ALA A 103 1.86 15.76 7.04
C ALA A 103 2.45 14.73 8.02
N SER A 104 1.84 13.55 8.12
CA SER A 104 2.41 12.40 8.82
C SER A 104 3.57 11.77 8.05
N GLU A 105 4.51 11.13 8.77
CA GLU A 105 5.60 10.33 8.19
C GLU A 105 5.52 8.88 8.69
N LEU A 106 5.56 7.93 7.74
CA LEU A 106 5.55 6.49 8.00
C LEU A 106 6.63 5.76 7.16
N ARG A 107 7.39 4.89 7.81
CA ARG A 107 8.23 3.90 7.15
C ARG A 107 7.70 2.48 7.37
N LEU A 108 7.60 1.72 6.30
CA LEU A 108 7.17 0.32 6.26
C LEU A 108 8.32 -0.54 5.72
N ARG A 109 8.64 -1.63 6.40
CA ARG A 109 9.69 -2.57 5.98
C ARG A 109 9.24 -4.00 6.20
N ASN A 110 9.42 -4.86 5.20
CA ASN A 110 9.17 -6.30 5.33
C ASN A 110 7.79 -6.61 5.94
N THR A 111 6.76 -5.86 5.54
CA THR A 111 5.45 -5.85 6.19
C THR A 111 4.37 -6.37 5.23
N ILE A 112 3.47 -7.17 5.78
CA ILE A 112 2.33 -7.73 5.06
C ILE A 112 1.05 -7.10 5.63
N ILE A 113 0.22 -6.56 4.76
CA ILE A 113 -1.10 -6.06 5.14
C ILE A 113 -2.14 -6.71 4.24
N HIS A 114 -3.09 -7.41 4.86
CA HIS A 114 -4.09 -8.16 4.11
C HIS A 114 -5.43 -8.31 4.83
N THR A 115 -6.44 -8.80 4.12
CA THR A 115 -7.78 -9.03 4.65
C THR A 115 -8.35 -7.77 5.28
N THR A 116 -8.45 -6.71 4.48
CA THR A 116 -9.02 -5.43 4.89
C THR A 116 -10.34 -5.15 4.18
N SER A 117 -11.28 -4.48 4.86
CA SER A 117 -12.59 -4.14 4.26
C SER A 117 -12.55 -2.84 3.46
N SER A 118 -11.35 -2.29 3.23
CA SER A 118 -11.07 -1.07 2.48
C SER A 118 -9.64 -1.18 1.92
N SER A 119 -8.77 -0.19 2.13
CA SER A 119 -7.37 -0.20 1.68
C SER A 119 -6.43 -0.82 2.69
N ALA A 120 -5.41 -1.53 2.21
CA ALA A 120 -4.27 -1.92 3.02
C ALA A 120 -3.48 -0.69 3.50
N LEU A 121 -3.17 0.22 2.57
CA LEU A 121 -2.40 1.42 2.85
C LEU A 121 -3.08 2.64 2.24
N LEU A 122 -3.35 3.63 3.09
CA LEU A 122 -3.95 4.90 2.69
C LEU A 122 -3.05 6.06 3.17
N GLY A 123 -2.48 6.81 2.24
CA GLY A 123 -1.82 8.08 2.50
C GLY A 123 -2.69 9.24 2.00
N ILE A 124 -2.92 10.24 2.85
CA ILE A 124 -3.58 11.48 2.47
C ILE A 124 -2.67 12.64 2.83
N HIS A 125 -2.14 13.36 1.84
CA HIS A 125 -1.21 14.48 2.07
C HIS A 125 -0.05 14.06 3.03
N SER A 126 0.59 12.92 2.81
CA SER A 126 1.55 12.35 3.75
C SER A 126 2.88 11.95 3.12
N GLU A 127 3.85 11.56 3.95
CA GLU A 127 5.14 11.01 3.57
C GLU A 127 5.19 9.51 3.92
N ILE A 128 5.29 8.62 2.93
CA ILE A 128 5.35 7.17 3.15
C ILE A 128 6.49 6.56 2.34
N GLN A 129 7.33 5.76 3.01
CA GLN A 129 8.34 4.91 2.38
C GLN A 129 8.02 3.46 2.72
N ALA A 130 7.86 2.59 1.73
CA ALA A 130 7.68 1.15 1.93
C ALA A 130 8.72 0.35 1.15
N GLU A 131 9.34 -0.61 1.83
CA GLU A 131 10.38 -1.48 1.29
C GLU A 131 9.98 -2.94 1.55
N ASN A 132 10.05 -3.81 0.54
CA ASN A 132 9.72 -5.24 0.67
C ASN A 132 8.34 -5.48 1.32
N CYS A 133 7.27 -4.86 0.81
CA CYS A 133 5.93 -4.98 1.41
C CYS A 133 4.95 -5.70 0.50
N LEU A 134 4.01 -6.45 1.10
CA LEU A 134 2.95 -7.16 0.39
C LEU A 134 1.58 -6.65 0.83
N PHE A 135 0.75 -6.28 -0.14
CA PHE A 135 -0.61 -5.78 0.07
C PHE A 135 -1.59 -6.62 -0.77
N TYR A 136 -2.48 -7.38 -0.14
CA TYR A 136 -3.44 -8.25 -0.84
C TYR A 136 -4.76 -8.45 -0.09
N ASP A 137 -5.77 -9.06 -0.72
CA ASP A 137 -7.08 -9.35 -0.11
C ASP A 137 -7.73 -8.11 0.53
N ASN A 138 -7.93 -7.06 -0.29
CA ASN A 138 -8.46 -5.76 0.14
C ASN A 138 -9.75 -5.46 -0.62
N ALA A 139 -10.78 -4.96 0.08
CA ALA A 139 -12.10 -4.73 -0.51
C ALA A 139 -12.25 -3.36 -1.22
N ALA A 140 -11.21 -2.52 -1.22
CA ALA A 140 -11.13 -1.28 -2.00
C ALA A 140 -9.77 -1.20 -2.71
N ASN A 141 -9.44 -0.05 -3.30
CA ASN A 141 -8.12 0.13 -3.90
C ASN A 141 -7.04 -0.18 -2.85
N ALA A 142 -6.14 -1.11 -3.14
CA ALA A 142 -5.30 -1.71 -2.10
C ALA A 142 -4.33 -0.68 -1.49
N VAL A 143 -3.67 0.11 -2.34
CA VAL A 143 -2.82 1.23 -1.96
C VAL A 143 -3.40 2.52 -2.54
N GLN A 144 -3.59 3.54 -1.71
CA GLN A 144 -4.11 4.84 -2.12
C GLN A 144 -3.23 5.97 -1.59
N PHE A 145 -2.80 6.85 -2.49
CA PHE A 145 -2.07 8.08 -2.15
C PHE A 145 -2.83 9.27 -2.70
N LEU A 146 -3.58 9.94 -1.82
CA LEU A 146 -4.56 10.95 -2.18
C LEU A 146 -4.14 12.33 -1.67
N HIS A 147 -4.66 13.37 -2.30
CA HIS A 147 -4.37 14.77 -1.93
C HIS A 147 -2.86 15.10 -1.86
N GLY A 148 -2.08 14.50 -2.76
CA GLY A 148 -0.65 14.73 -2.87
C GLY A 148 0.16 14.13 -1.73
N GLY A 149 1.46 14.44 -1.68
CA GLY A 149 2.39 13.88 -0.70
C GLY A 149 3.70 13.42 -1.33
N ASP A 150 4.47 12.68 -0.55
CA ASP A 150 5.79 12.14 -0.89
C ASP A 150 5.79 10.62 -0.64
N TYR A 151 5.86 9.83 -1.71
CA TYR A 151 5.65 8.39 -1.64
C TYR A 151 6.79 7.63 -2.31
N GLN A 152 7.26 6.57 -1.66
CA GLN A 152 8.27 5.68 -2.20
C GLN A 152 7.89 4.22 -1.93
N LEU A 153 7.90 3.39 -2.97
CA LEU A 153 7.69 1.94 -2.87
C LEU A 153 8.81 1.20 -3.58
N ASP A 154 9.59 0.42 -2.85
CA ASP A 154 10.69 -0.38 -3.40
C ASP A 154 10.47 -1.86 -3.10
N HIS A 155 10.47 -2.71 -4.14
CA HIS A 155 10.17 -4.14 -4.00
C HIS A 155 8.83 -4.39 -3.29
N CYS A 156 7.78 -3.64 -3.65
CA CYS A 156 6.44 -3.88 -3.10
C CYS A 156 5.58 -4.66 -4.10
N THR A 157 4.74 -5.56 -3.58
CA THR A 157 3.71 -6.24 -4.36
C THR A 157 2.35 -5.79 -3.88
N THR A 158 1.55 -5.23 -4.79
CA THR A 158 0.16 -4.84 -4.54
C THR A 158 -0.73 -5.66 -5.45
N ALA A 159 -1.47 -6.60 -4.85
CA ALA A 159 -2.28 -7.58 -5.55
C ALA A 159 -3.78 -7.37 -5.25
N SER A 160 -4.53 -6.90 -6.26
CA SER A 160 -5.95 -6.56 -6.16
C SER A 160 -6.82 -7.56 -6.92
N TYR A 161 -6.86 -8.81 -6.44
CA TYR A 161 -7.64 -9.88 -7.05
C TYR A 161 -8.95 -10.15 -6.31
N GLY A 162 -9.98 -10.57 -7.05
CA GLY A 162 -11.28 -10.93 -6.47
C GLY A 162 -12.16 -9.75 -6.08
N VAL A 163 -11.75 -8.52 -6.42
CA VAL A 163 -12.46 -7.27 -6.13
C VAL A 163 -12.54 -6.39 -7.37
N ASP A 164 -13.59 -5.57 -7.48
CA ASP A 164 -13.68 -4.50 -8.48
C ASP A 164 -13.00 -3.22 -7.96
N ALA A 165 -11.69 -3.32 -7.71
CA ALA A 165 -10.85 -2.22 -7.25
C ALA A 165 -9.43 -2.37 -7.83
N SER A 166 -8.70 -1.26 -7.92
CA SER A 166 -7.35 -1.24 -8.49
C SER A 166 -6.28 -1.46 -7.42
N ALA A 167 -5.14 -2.02 -7.80
CA ALA A 167 -3.98 -2.11 -6.93
C ALA A 167 -3.55 -0.73 -6.38
N LEU A 168 -3.46 0.28 -7.24
CA LEU A 168 -2.95 1.61 -6.90
C LEU A 168 -3.91 2.72 -7.34
N ALA A 169 -4.13 3.69 -6.46
CA ALA A 169 -4.77 4.96 -6.81
C ALA A 169 -3.96 6.16 -6.33
N LEU A 170 -3.78 7.13 -7.22
CA LEU A 170 -3.03 8.36 -6.99
C LEU A 170 -3.89 9.59 -7.29
N SER A 171 -3.95 10.55 -6.37
CA SER A 171 -4.51 11.88 -6.63
C SER A 171 -3.69 12.98 -5.97
N ASN A 172 -3.64 14.16 -6.60
CA ASN A 172 -3.00 15.35 -6.03
C ASN A 172 -4.00 16.37 -5.50
N PHE A 173 -5.29 16.03 -5.43
CA PHE A 173 -6.35 16.93 -4.95
C PHE A 173 -7.39 16.25 -4.04
N GLN A 174 -8.10 17.06 -3.28
CA GLN A 174 -9.24 16.69 -2.45
C GLN A 174 -10.43 17.60 -2.78
N CYS A 175 -11.58 17.01 -3.09
CA CYS A 175 -12.85 17.72 -3.25
C CYS A 175 -13.56 17.82 -1.89
N TYR A 176 -14.15 18.98 -1.60
CA TYR A 176 -14.95 19.23 -0.39
C TYR A 176 -16.46 19.24 -0.66
N ASN A 177 -16.85 19.14 -1.93
CA ASN A 177 -18.22 19.05 -2.40
C ASN A 177 -18.35 18.10 -3.61
N ASP A 178 -19.58 17.67 -3.91
CA ASP A 178 -19.87 16.62 -4.89
C ASP A 178 -19.43 16.96 -6.32
N ASP A 179 -19.41 18.24 -6.69
CA ASP A 179 -18.99 18.71 -8.02
C ASP A 179 -17.51 19.14 -8.08
N CYS A 180 -16.78 18.98 -6.97
CA CYS A 180 -15.37 19.36 -6.81
C CYS A 180 -15.05 20.83 -7.13
N THR A 181 -16.05 21.73 -7.12
CA THR A 181 -15.82 23.17 -7.29
C THR A 181 -15.11 23.79 -6.08
N GLU A 182 -15.25 23.17 -4.91
CA GLU A 182 -14.45 23.45 -3.73
C GLU A 182 -13.41 22.33 -3.60
N ASN A 183 -12.16 22.63 -3.93
CA ASN A 183 -11.07 21.67 -3.83
C ASN A 183 -9.79 22.29 -3.27
N SER A 184 -8.90 21.42 -2.83
CA SER A 184 -7.51 21.75 -2.51
C SER A 184 -6.60 20.85 -3.32
N VAL A 185 -5.45 21.39 -3.70
CA VAL A 185 -4.44 20.69 -4.50
C VAL A 185 -3.11 20.78 -3.76
N TYR A 186 -2.39 19.66 -3.74
CA TYR A 186 -1.05 19.58 -3.20
C TYR A 186 -0.19 18.67 -4.06
N ARG A 187 1.08 19.04 -4.27
CA ARG A 187 1.97 18.29 -5.16
C ARG A 187 2.05 16.81 -4.77
N LEU A 188 1.99 15.93 -5.76
CA LEU A 188 2.30 14.50 -5.62
C LEU A 188 3.71 14.25 -6.14
N ARG A 189 4.57 13.66 -5.30
CA ARG A 189 5.85 13.07 -5.71
C ARG A 189 5.85 11.61 -5.33
N ALA A 190 5.94 10.72 -6.30
CA ALA A 190 5.92 9.28 -6.10
C ALA A 190 7.04 8.61 -6.89
N THR A 191 7.80 7.74 -6.22
CA THR A 191 8.84 6.92 -6.86
C THR A 191 8.60 5.45 -6.54
N PHE A 192 8.39 4.63 -7.56
CA PHE A 192 8.16 3.19 -7.41
C PHE A 192 9.23 2.41 -8.16
N ARG A 193 9.93 1.50 -7.49
CA ARG A 193 10.97 0.68 -8.11
C ARG A 193 10.75 -0.79 -7.82
N ASN A 194 11.00 -1.65 -8.81
CA ASN A 194 10.86 -3.10 -8.68
C ASN A 194 9.53 -3.53 -8.05
N SER A 195 8.44 -2.81 -8.34
CA SER A 195 7.15 -3.02 -7.67
C SER A 195 6.09 -3.56 -8.62
N ILE A 196 5.23 -4.43 -8.10
CA ILE A 196 4.11 -5.04 -8.82
C ILE A 196 2.80 -4.33 -8.45
N PHE A 197 2.03 -3.93 -9.46
CA PHE A 197 0.65 -3.45 -9.34
C PHE A 197 -0.24 -4.26 -10.29
N ALA A 198 -0.86 -5.32 -9.77
CA ALA A 198 -1.61 -6.30 -10.56
C ALA A 198 -2.92 -6.70 -9.88
N GLY A 199 -3.88 -7.18 -10.66
CA GLY A 199 -5.22 -7.50 -10.14
C GLY A 199 -6.22 -7.92 -11.21
N SER A 200 -7.50 -7.96 -10.81
CA SER A 200 -8.62 -8.42 -11.64
C SER A 200 -9.12 -7.38 -12.66
N ARG A 201 -8.88 -6.09 -12.46
CA ARG A 201 -9.29 -5.04 -13.39
C ARG A 201 -8.37 -5.02 -14.61
N ARG A 202 -8.82 -4.31 -15.64
CA ARG A 202 -7.98 -4.02 -16.82
C ARG A 202 -6.94 -2.95 -16.54
N ASP A 203 -7.27 -2.03 -15.63
CA ASP A 203 -6.37 -0.99 -15.14
C ASP A 203 -6.24 -1.12 -13.62
N GLU A 204 -5.02 -1.40 -13.19
CA GLU A 204 -4.64 -1.54 -11.79
C GLU A 204 -4.02 -0.25 -11.24
N ILE A 205 -3.95 0.80 -12.06
CA ILE A 205 -3.45 2.12 -11.67
C ILE A 205 -4.50 3.18 -12.03
N ILE A 206 -4.89 3.96 -11.03
CA ILE A 206 -5.72 5.15 -11.19
C ILE A 206 -4.85 6.39 -11.02
N MET A 207 -4.91 7.30 -11.99
CA MET A 207 -4.19 8.59 -11.95
C MET A 207 -5.16 9.76 -12.09
N GLN A 208 -5.25 10.58 -11.04
CA GLN A 208 -6.10 11.76 -10.99
C GLN A 208 -5.26 13.02 -10.72
N ASP A 209 -4.79 13.63 -11.80
CA ASP A 209 -4.07 14.90 -11.77
C ASP A 209 -5.04 16.07 -11.94
N ALA A 210 -5.11 16.94 -10.94
CA ALA A 210 -5.93 18.14 -10.90
C ALA A 210 -5.68 19.08 -12.09
N PHE A 211 -4.46 19.09 -12.63
CA PHE A 211 -4.06 19.98 -13.72
C PHE A 211 -3.99 19.26 -15.07
N GLU A 212 -4.33 17.97 -15.12
CA GLU A 212 -4.34 17.19 -16.36
C GLU A 212 -3.03 17.31 -17.18
N ARG A 213 -1.87 17.29 -16.50
CA ARG A 213 -0.50 17.49 -17.02
C ARG A 213 -0.12 18.93 -17.40
N MET A 214 -0.97 19.92 -17.16
CA MET A 214 -0.66 21.32 -17.50
C MET A 214 0.34 21.99 -16.54
N GLU A 215 0.43 21.51 -15.29
CA GLU A 215 1.32 22.03 -14.24
C GLU A 215 2.17 20.86 -13.66
N PRO A 216 3.25 20.45 -14.34
CA PRO A 216 4.00 19.22 -14.03
C PRO A 216 4.67 19.23 -12.65
N GLU A 217 4.86 20.38 -12.01
CA GLU A 217 5.36 20.49 -10.65
C GLU A 217 4.40 19.94 -9.58
N PHE A 218 3.11 19.81 -9.91
CA PHE A 218 2.10 19.23 -9.03
C PHE A 218 1.91 17.73 -9.22
N TRP A 219 2.50 17.14 -10.25
CA TRP A 219 2.41 15.72 -10.55
C TRP A 219 3.76 15.15 -11.03
N GLN A 220 4.48 14.54 -10.09
CA GLN A 220 5.76 13.87 -10.35
C GLN A 220 5.61 12.40 -9.97
N LEU A 221 5.52 11.53 -10.99
CA LEU A 221 5.47 10.09 -10.83
C LEU A 221 6.65 9.50 -11.60
N ASP A 222 7.44 8.67 -10.92
CA ASP A 222 8.58 7.95 -11.49
C ASP A 222 8.45 6.47 -11.12
N MET A 223 8.30 5.61 -12.11
CA MET A 223 8.25 4.17 -11.94
C MET A 223 9.39 3.56 -12.76
N ASP A 224 10.17 2.68 -12.14
CA ASP A 224 11.37 2.11 -12.75
C ASP A 224 11.44 0.61 -12.48
N HIS A 225 11.52 -0.19 -13.54
CA HIS A 225 11.48 -1.66 -13.47
C HIS A 225 10.26 -2.18 -12.69
N CYS A 226 9.08 -1.58 -12.92
CA CYS A 226 7.81 -2.03 -12.32
C CYS A 226 7.06 -3.00 -13.24
N LEU A 227 6.23 -3.85 -12.66
CA LEU A 227 5.20 -4.58 -13.37
C LEU A 227 3.85 -3.94 -13.08
N VAL A 228 3.15 -3.54 -14.13
CA VAL A 228 1.85 -2.87 -14.04
C VAL A 228 0.85 -3.57 -14.94
N LYS A 229 -0.44 -3.40 -14.68
CA LYS A 229 -1.50 -3.81 -15.62
C LYS A 229 -2.36 -2.60 -15.98
N VAL A 230 -2.20 -2.10 -17.20
CA VAL A 230 -2.94 -0.94 -17.72
C VAL A 230 -3.37 -1.15 -19.18
N ASP A 231 -4.59 -0.71 -19.50
CA ASP A 231 -5.23 -0.80 -20.82
C ASP A 231 -6.00 0.51 -21.12
N GLN A 232 -7.09 0.79 -20.40
CA GLN A 232 -7.90 1.99 -20.67
C GLN A 232 -7.18 3.27 -20.23
N LEU A 233 -6.20 3.19 -19.32
CA LEU A 233 -5.35 4.34 -19.00
C LEU A 233 -4.67 4.90 -20.26
N LEU A 234 -4.25 4.02 -21.18
CA LEU A 234 -3.49 4.39 -22.38
C LEU A 234 -4.37 4.99 -23.49
N THR A 235 -5.64 4.62 -23.53
CA THR A 235 -6.57 4.98 -24.63
C THR A 235 -7.66 5.95 -24.20
N GLY A 236 -8.03 5.94 -22.93
CA GLY A 236 -9.03 6.80 -22.32
C GLY A 236 -8.59 8.26 -22.21
N SER A 237 -9.49 9.12 -21.72
CA SER A 237 -9.21 10.55 -21.54
C SER A 237 -8.61 11.24 -22.79
N ASN A 238 -9.11 10.90 -23.98
CA ASN A 238 -8.57 11.35 -25.27
C ASN A 238 -7.06 11.04 -25.47
N GLY A 239 -6.57 9.93 -24.92
CA GLY A 239 -5.17 9.51 -25.03
C GLY A 239 -4.21 10.29 -24.14
N ARG A 240 -4.70 10.97 -23.08
CA ARG A 240 -3.88 11.80 -22.17
C ARG A 240 -2.63 11.09 -21.64
N TYR A 241 -2.73 9.78 -21.37
CA TYR A 241 -1.64 8.95 -20.85
C TYR A 241 -1.20 7.86 -21.84
N SER A 242 -1.39 8.07 -23.14
CA SER A 242 -0.94 7.12 -24.18
C SER A 242 0.58 6.90 -24.20
N ASP A 243 1.35 7.83 -23.62
CA ASP A 243 2.79 7.82 -23.46
C ASP A 243 3.25 7.38 -22.06
N PHE A 244 2.38 6.67 -21.30
CA PHE A 244 2.65 6.26 -19.92
C PHE A 244 4.00 5.57 -19.74
N PHE A 245 4.31 4.58 -20.59
CA PHE A 245 5.58 3.83 -20.54
C PHE A 245 6.83 4.63 -20.97
N SER A 246 6.67 5.76 -21.64
CA SER A 246 7.80 6.65 -21.95
C SER A 246 7.93 7.83 -20.99
N THR A 247 6.89 8.11 -20.20
CA THR A 247 6.82 9.31 -19.35
C THR A 247 6.92 9.00 -17.88
N TYR A 248 6.29 7.91 -17.44
CA TYR A 248 6.15 7.57 -16.02
C TYR A 248 6.73 6.21 -15.67
N CYS A 249 6.87 5.28 -16.61
CA CYS A 249 7.23 3.88 -16.30
C CYS A 249 8.40 3.38 -17.15
N LEU A 250 9.62 3.71 -16.71
CA LEU A 250 10.87 3.28 -17.34
C LEU A 250 11.08 1.78 -17.13
N ASP A 251 11.45 1.07 -18.21
CA ASP A 251 11.75 -0.37 -18.22
C ASP A 251 10.67 -1.25 -17.54
N CYS A 252 9.43 -0.77 -17.53
CA CYS A 252 8.31 -1.48 -16.95
C CYS A 252 7.73 -2.55 -17.87
N PHE A 253 7.16 -3.58 -17.26
CA PHE A 253 6.37 -4.60 -17.96
C PHE A 253 4.88 -4.32 -17.82
N ASN A 254 4.14 -4.28 -18.94
CA ASN A 254 2.67 -4.25 -18.92
C ASN A 254 2.14 -5.68 -18.96
N ALA A 255 1.64 -6.18 -17.85
CA ALA A 255 1.07 -7.52 -17.77
C ALA A 255 -0.33 -7.58 -18.39
N ASP A 256 -0.62 -8.71 -19.03
CA ASP A 256 -1.95 -9.12 -19.44
C ASP A 256 -2.59 -10.03 -18.37
N GLN A 257 -3.88 -10.30 -18.50
CA GLN A 257 -4.63 -11.22 -17.64
C GLN A 257 -4.12 -12.66 -17.74
N ASP A 258 -3.61 -13.07 -18.90
CA ASP A 258 -3.13 -14.44 -19.15
C ASP A 258 -1.65 -14.65 -18.82
N ASP A 259 -0.92 -13.59 -18.46
CA ASP A 259 0.49 -13.70 -18.11
C ASP A 259 0.66 -14.47 -16.78
N PRO A 260 1.56 -15.46 -16.72
CA PRO A 260 1.93 -16.09 -15.46
C PRO A 260 2.61 -15.03 -14.57
N LEU A 261 2.10 -14.85 -13.35
CA LEU A 261 2.65 -13.87 -12.41
C LEU A 261 2.88 -14.49 -11.02
N PHE A 262 1.80 -14.97 -10.41
CA PHE A 262 1.81 -15.53 -9.05
C PHE A 262 1.54 -17.04 -9.07
N ALA A 263 2.09 -17.75 -8.08
CA ALA A 263 2.00 -19.20 -7.96
C ALA A 263 0.56 -19.70 -7.80
N ASP A 264 -0.21 -19.12 -6.87
CA ASP A 264 -1.64 -19.45 -6.72
C ASP A 264 -2.43 -18.31 -6.06
N ILE A 265 -3.06 -17.48 -6.90
CA ILE A 265 -3.90 -16.36 -6.45
C ILE A 265 -5.11 -16.86 -5.64
N GLY A 266 -5.64 -18.04 -5.95
CA GLY A 266 -6.83 -18.61 -5.30
C GLY A 266 -6.57 -19.00 -3.85
N GLU A 267 -5.34 -19.37 -3.53
CA GLU A 267 -4.88 -19.70 -2.18
C GLU A 267 -4.14 -18.54 -1.49
N ASN A 268 -4.18 -17.33 -2.08
CA ASN A 268 -3.42 -16.15 -1.63
C ASN A 268 -1.89 -16.36 -1.59
N ASP A 269 -1.37 -17.22 -2.47
CA ASP A 269 0.06 -17.42 -2.68
C ASP A 269 0.57 -16.46 -3.76
N TYR A 270 1.12 -15.33 -3.31
CA TYR A 270 1.68 -14.28 -4.15
C TYR A 270 3.19 -14.41 -4.36
N HIS A 271 3.78 -15.57 -4.06
CA HIS A 271 5.10 -15.89 -4.61
C HIS A 271 5.04 -15.93 -6.14
N LEU A 272 6.18 -15.71 -6.78
CA LEU A 272 6.24 -15.67 -8.24
C LEU A 272 6.05 -17.06 -8.84
N ASP A 273 5.24 -17.14 -9.89
CA ASP A 273 5.10 -18.35 -10.68
C ASP A 273 6.44 -18.80 -11.31
N THR A 274 6.57 -20.10 -11.59
CA THR A 274 7.75 -20.69 -12.25
C THR A 274 8.04 -20.15 -13.66
N LEU A 275 7.06 -19.51 -14.30
CA LEU A 275 7.21 -18.82 -15.57
C LEU A 275 6.91 -17.32 -15.46
N SER A 276 6.95 -16.78 -14.23
CA SER A 276 6.51 -15.42 -13.94
C SER A 276 7.15 -14.38 -14.86
N VAL A 277 6.32 -13.50 -15.40
CA VAL A 277 6.78 -12.34 -16.17
C VAL A 277 7.48 -11.29 -15.30
N ALA A 278 7.50 -11.44 -13.97
CA ALA A 278 8.29 -10.59 -13.08
C ALA A 278 9.76 -11.05 -12.95
N GLN A 279 10.09 -12.26 -13.44
CA GLN A 279 11.39 -12.88 -13.18
C GLN A 279 12.54 -12.17 -13.91
N ASN A 280 13.67 -11.95 -13.23
CA ASN A 280 14.92 -11.39 -13.76
C ASN A 280 14.77 -10.05 -14.49
N ARG A 281 13.84 -9.21 -14.02
CA ARG A 281 13.48 -7.93 -14.66
C ARG A 281 13.61 -6.73 -13.74
N GLY A 282 14.07 -6.92 -12.51
CA GLY A 282 14.30 -5.86 -11.56
C GLY A 282 15.65 -5.17 -11.74
N LEU A 283 15.73 -3.96 -11.21
CA LEU A 283 16.94 -3.18 -10.99
C LEU A 283 17.63 -3.62 -9.69
N VAL A 284 18.96 -3.74 -9.64
CA VAL A 284 19.67 -3.93 -8.36
C VAL A 284 19.56 -2.68 -7.49
N ILE A 285 18.95 -2.80 -6.30
CA ILE A 285 18.91 -1.77 -5.27
C ILE A 285 19.83 -2.21 -4.11
N PRO A 286 21.08 -1.68 -4.02
CA PRO A 286 22.08 -2.19 -3.06
C PRO A 286 21.68 -2.10 -1.58
N SER A 287 20.76 -1.21 -1.23
CA SER A 287 20.22 -1.08 0.12
C SER A 287 19.17 -2.14 0.48
N LEU A 288 18.68 -2.92 -0.50
CA LEU A 288 17.66 -3.96 -0.34
C LEU A 288 18.14 -5.30 -0.92
N PRO A 289 19.19 -5.93 -0.33
CA PRO A 289 19.78 -7.16 -0.87
C PRO A 289 18.98 -8.42 -0.57
N LEU A 290 17.96 -8.34 0.29
CA LEU A 290 17.12 -9.45 0.69
C LEU A 290 15.66 -9.14 0.35
N ASP A 291 14.88 -10.17 0.07
CA ASP A 291 13.45 -10.09 -0.15
C ASP A 291 12.62 -10.05 1.15
N LEU A 292 11.30 -10.11 1.01
CA LEU A 292 10.36 -10.13 2.14
C LEU A 292 10.63 -11.29 3.12
N GLU A 293 11.09 -12.44 2.63
CA GLU A 293 11.35 -13.67 3.41
C GLU A 293 12.84 -13.88 3.75
N GLY A 294 13.69 -12.91 3.41
CA GLY A 294 15.13 -12.99 3.68
C GLY A 294 15.93 -13.75 2.61
N THR A 295 15.31 -14.06 1.47
CA THR A 295 15.99 -14.63 0.31
C THR A 295 16.93 -13.59 -0.31
N PRO A 296 18.22 -13.90 -0.52
CA PRO A 296 19.14 -13.01 -1.20
C PRO A 296 18.73 -12.76 -2.66
N ARG A 297 18.72 -11.48 -3.05
CA ARG A 297 18.54 -11.07 -4.44
C ARG A 297 19.82 -11.25 -5.24
N ASP A 298 19.68 -11.67 -6.49
CA ASP A 298 20.83 -11.87 -7.38
C ASP A 298 21.17 -10.61 -8.20
N GLU A 299 22.00 -10.76 -9.24
CA GLU A 299 22.42 -9.63 -10.10
C GLU A 299 21.31 -9.13 -11.04
N MET A 300 20.24 -9.92 -11.20
CA MET A 300 19.03 -9.63 -11.96
C MET A 300 17.82 -9.91 -11.06
N PRO A 301 17.57 -9.08 -10.04
CA PRO A 301 16.51 -9.35 -9.08
C PRO A 301 15.14 -9.47 -9.75
N ASP A 302 14.21 -10.13 -9.09
CA ASP A 302 12.83 -10.17 -9.55
C ASP A 302 12.09 -8.86 -9.20
N ILE A 303 11.09 -8.53 -10.01
CA ILE A 303 10.15 -7.44 -9.68
C ILE A 303 9.20 -7.95 -8.59
N GLY A 304 8.97 -7.14 -7.56
CA GLY A 304 8.07 -7.44 -6.44
C GLY A 304 8.80 -7.69 -5.12
N CYS A 305 8.03 -8.07 -4.11
CA CYS A 305 8.54 -8.28 -2.75
C CYS A 305 9.25 -9.62 -2.55
N TYR A 306 9.05 -10.60 -3.42
CA TYR A 306 9.66 -11.92 -3.36
C TYR A 306 10.77 -12.06 -4.40
N GLU A 307 11.84 -12.77 -4.03
CA GLU A 307 12.82 -13.31 -4.97
C GLU A 307 12.50 -14.77 -5.22
N ARG A 308 12.45 -15.19 -6.48
CA ARG A 308 12.31 -16.60 -6.81
C ARG A 308 13.63 -17.33 -6.61
N VAL A 309 13.55 -18.50 -5.98
CA VAL A 309 14.64 -19.47 -5.92
C VAL A 309 14.27 -20.67 -6.78
N ASP A 310 15.16 -21.07 -7.70
CA ASP A 310 15.01 -22.27 -8.54
C ASP A 310 15.28 -23.58 -7.77
#